data_AF-A0A8T6I9P0-F1
#
_entry.id   AF-A0A8T6I9P0-F1
#
_cell.length_a   1.000
_cell.length_b   1.000
_cell.length_c   1.000
_cell.angle_alpha   90.00
_cell.angle_beta   90.00
_cell.angle_gamma   90.00
#
_symmetry.space_group_name_H-M   'P 1'
#
loop_
_entity.id
_entity.type
_entity.pdbx_description
1 polymer ?
#
loop_
_entity_poly.entity_id
_entity_poly.type
_entity_poly.pdbx_seq_one_letter_code
_entity_poly.pdbx_strand_id
1 'polypeptide(L)' 'MLGLSQPDVSRLLRGDFREYSLERLLRLLTALGPDVDIVVRQSSSANGGRLRLAGGETR' A
#
# COMPACT_ATOMS: atom_id res chain seq x y z
N MET A 1 -17.74 -2.93 -5.26
CA MET A 1 -17.50 -1.48 -5.06
C MET A 1 -16.50 -1.34 -3.92
N LEU A 2 -15.36 -0.70 -4.15
CA LEU A 2 -14.22 -0.70 -3.23
C LEU A 2 -14.47 -0.10 -1.83
N GLY A 3 -15.67 0.36 -1.47
CA GLY A 3 -15.88 1.15 -0.25
C GLY A 3 -15.07 2.45 -0.25
N LEU A 4 -14.53 2.80 -1.42
CA LEU A 4 -13.77 3.99 -1.73
C LEU A 4 -14.61 4.77 -2.71
N SER A 5 -14.94 6.01 -2.35
CA SER A 5 -15.52 6.91 -3.33
C SER A 5 -14.43 7.32 -4.31
N GLN A 6 -14.75 7.53 -5.59
CA GLN A 6 -13.81 8.08 -6.59
C GLN A 6 -13.04 9.35 -6.10
N PRO A 7 -13.65 10.26 -5.31
CA PRO A 7 -12.93 11.34 -4.62
C PRO A 7 -11.74 10.86 -3.78
N ASP A 8 -11.87 9.74 -3.08
CA ASP A 8 -10.82 9.21 -2.20
C ASP A 8 -9.61 8.71 -2.99
N VAL A 9 -9.86 8.07 -4.13
CA VAL A 9 -8.80 7.60 -5.03
C VAL A 9 -8.02 8.80 -5.58
N SER A 10 -8.72 9.87 -5.97
CA SER A 10 -8.11 11.10 -6.47
C SER A 10 -7.24 11.80 -5.43
N ARG A 11 -7.66 11.84 -4.15
CA ARG A 11 -6.86 12.42 -3.06
C ARG A 11 -5.62 11.58 -2.75
N LEU A 12 -5.78 10.25 -2.70
CA LEU A 12 -4.66 9.33 -2.51
C LEU A 12 -3.60 9.50 -3.62
N LEU A 13 -4.03 9.51 -4.89
CA LEU A 13 -3.14 9.68 -6.04
C LEU A 13 -2.43 11.04 -6.06
N ARG A 14 -2.99 12.06 -5.40
CA ARG A 14 -2.36 13.39 -5.22
C ARG A 14 -1.44 13.46 -4.00
N GLY A 15 -1.23 12.36 -3.29
CA GLY A 15 -0.32 12.28 -2.16
C GLY A 15 -0.92 12.69 -0.81
N ASP A 16 -2.25 12.85 -0.72
CA ASP A 16 -2.90 13.15 0.55
C ASP A 16 -3.23 11.85 1.29
N PHE A 17 -2.28 11.40 2.12
CA PHE A 17 -2.37 10.12 2.84
C PHE A 17 -2.89 10.25 4.27
N ARG A 18 -3.14 11.47 4.77
CA ARG A 18 -3.39 11.75 6.20
C ARG A 18 -4.64 11.07 6.75
N GLU A 19 -5.61 10.77 5.90
CA GLU A 19 -6.89 10.17 6.29
C GLU A 19 -7.01 8.67 5.91
N TYR A 20 -5.96 8.08 5.34
CA TYR A 20 -6.02 6.70 4.82
C TYR A 20 -5.27 5.70 5.71
N SER A 21 -5.97 4.64 6.11
CA SER A 21 -5.33 3.49 6.74
C SER A 21 -4.46 2.72 5.73
N LEU A 22 -3.45 2.00 6.22
CA LEU A 22 -2.64 1.08 5.42
C LEU A 22 -3.50 0.10 4.62
N GLU A 23 -4.56 -0.43 5.24
CA GLU A 23 -5.53 -1.31 4.58
C GLU A 23 -6.18 -0.65 3.35
N ARG A 24 -6.54 0.64 3.46
CA ARG A 24 -7.18 1.38 2.37
C ARG A 24 -6.23 1.59 1.19
N LEU A 25 -4.94 1.83 1.46
CA LEU A 25 -3.89 1.88 0.45
C LEU A 25 -3.70 0.51 -0.24
N LEU A 26 -3.61 -0.57 0.53
CA LEU A 26 -3.42 -1.93 -0.03
C LEU A 26 -4.61 -2.33 -0.92
N ARG A 27 -5.85 -2.01 -0.50
CA ARG A 27 -7.06 -2.25 -1.31
C ARG A 27 -7.08 -1.41 -2.58
N LEU A 28 -6.50 -0.21 -2.56
CA LEU A 28 -6.37 0.63 -3.76
C LEU A 28 -5.41 0.02 -4.77
N LEU A 29 -4.25 -0.46 -4.31
CA LEU A 29 -3.27 -1.11 -5.16
C LEU A 29 -3.88 -2.35 -5.84
N THR A 30 -4.56 -3.22 -5.08
CA THR A 30 -5.20 -4.42 -5.66
C THR A 30 -6.33 -4.09 -6.62
N ALA A 31 -7.06 -3.01 -6.39
CA ALA A 31 -8.10 -2.55 -7.31
C ALA A 31 -7.59 -1.97 -8.63
N LEU A 32 -6.38 -1.42 -8.64
CA LEU A 32 -5.77 -0.87 -9.84
C LEU A 32 -5.19 -1.96 -10.75
N GLY A 33 -5.17 -3.22 -10.30
CA GLY A 33 -4.68 -4.36 -11.06
C GLY A 33 -3.40 -5.02 -10.53
N PRO A 34 -2.46 -4.30 -9.87
CA PRO A 34 -1.31 -4.94 -9.25
C PRO A 34 -1.68 -5.89 -8.10
N ASP A 35 -1.04 -7.04 -8.06
CA ASP A 35 -1.06 -7.91 -6.88
C ASP A 35 -0.18 -7.32 -5.77
N VAL A 36 -0.56 -7.58 -4.51
CA VAL A 36 0.13 -7.07 -3.33
C VAL A 36 0.55 -8.22 -2.43
N ASP A 37 1.86 -8.47 -2.38
CA ASP A 37 2.47 -9.46 -1.50
C ASP A 37 3.02 -8.82 -0.22
N ILE A 38 2.60 -9.32 0.94
CA ILE A 38 3.13 -8.90 2.25
C ILE A 38 3.93 -10.04 2.85
N VAL A 39 5.26 -9.90 2.85
CA VAL A 39 6.17 -10.91 3.41
C VAL A 39 6.67 -10.46 4.78
N VAL A 40 6.25 -11.17 5.82
CA VAL A 40 6.70 -10.95 7.21
C VAL A 40 7.87 -11.88 7.52
N ARG A 41 8.98 -11.33 8.03
CA ARG A 41 10.17 -12.08 8.44
C ARG A 41 10.68 -11.52 9.77
N GLN A 42 11.39 -12.36 10.53
CA GLN A 42 12.11 -11.89 11.71
C GLN A 42 13.14 -10.83 11.32
N SER A 43 13.22 -9.74 12.10
CA SER A 43 14.25 -8.72 11.88
C SER A 43 15.60 -9.25 12.32
N SER A 44 16.61 -9.11 11.47
CA SER A 44 18.01 -9.35 11.82
C SER A 44 18.64 -8.16 12.56
N SER A 45 17.92 -7.06 12.70
CA SER A 45 18.37 -5.83 13.36
C SER A 45 17.91 -5.80 14.81
N ALA A 46 18.84 -5.51 15.73
CA ALA A 46 18.54 -5.26 17.14
C ALA A 46 17.65 -4.01 17.35
N ASN A 47 17.63 -3.08 16.38
CA ASN A 47 16.87 -1.83 16.45
C ASN A 47 15.43 -1.95 15.91
N GLY A 48 14.91 -3.17 15.74
CA GLY A 48 13.55 -3.41 15.26
C GLY A 48 13.44 -3.73 13.76
N GLY A 49 12.21 -4.01 13.31
CA GLY A 49 11.88 -4.35 11.92
C GLY A 49 11.83 -3.13 10.99
N ARG A 50 11.87 -3.36 9.68
CA ARG A 50 11.75 -2.32 8.65
C ARG A 50 10.69 -2.71 7.63
N LEU A 51 9.81 -1.78 7.29
CA LEU A 51 8.93 -1.89 6.12
C LEU A 51 9.70 -1.50 4.87
N ARG A 52 9.70 -2.36 3.84
CA ARG A 52 10.29 -2.07 2.53
C ARG A 52 9.23 -2.31 1.47
N LEU A 53 9.13 -1.37 0.53
CA LEU A 53 8.31 -1.51 -0.67
C LEU A 53 9.26 -1.85 -1.81
N ALA A 54 9.15 -3.06 -2.37
CA ALA A 54 9.86 -3.43 -3.60
C ALA A 54 8.86 -3.27 -4.75
N GLY A 55 9.08 -2.30 -5.64
CA GLY A 55 8.30 -2.20 -6.87
C GLY A 55 8.68 -3.36 -7.78
N GLY A 56 7.70 -4.17 -8.18
CA GLY A 56 7.91 -5.17 -9.23
C GLY A 56 8.31 -4.48 -10.53
N GLU A 57 9.27 -5.04 -11.25
CA GLU A 57 9.63 -4.56 -12.58
C GLU A 57 8.42 -4.68 -13.50
N THR A 58 8.02 -3.57 -14.12
CA THR A 58 6.97 -3.51 -15.15
C THR A 58 7.39 -4.40 -16.31
N ARG A 59 6.66 -5.49 -16.53
CA ARG A 59 6.80 -6.33 -17.71
C ARG A 59 5.76 -5.95 -18.75
#